data_AF-A0A8J2A5C4-F1
#
_entry.id   AF-A0A8J2A5C4-F1
#
_cell.length_a   1.000
_cell.length_b   1.000
_cell.length_c   1.000
_cell.angle_alpha   90.00
_cell.angle_beta   90.00
_cell.angle_gamma   90.00
#
_symmetry.space_group_name_H-M   'P 1'
#
loop_
_entity.id
_entity.type
_entity.pdbx_description
1 polymer ?
#
loop_
_entity_poly.entity_id
_entity_poly.type
_entity_poly.pdbx_seq_one_letter_code
_entity_poly.pdbx_strand_id
1 'polypeptide(L)'
;MSKERGKEKGSSEKTVQLPRNENGGILIGDKELRVAWDFFDAKGTGKISAHEIKKRLSVFYKNVSVKEIRYLLNNQSEITFDELRDLLKDNTLKNFDPVKDAFKVYDPNDTGAIDMAVVQELFQGLGFGEISDEDAQLIKEMADADGDGRITLEDFRQMVPFGKAQKKPEVSKEKKEEGAAPAAAPAA
;
A
#
# COMPACT_ATOMS: atom_id res chain seq x y z
N MET A 1 12.64 54.35 8.32
CA MET A 1 12.01 53.80 7.09
C MET A 1 13.08 52.95 6.42
N SER A 2 12.97 51.65 6.20
CA SER A 2 11.83 50.74 6.27
C SER A 2 12.37 49.34 6.58
N LYS A 3 11.68 48.62 7.46
CA LYS A 3 11.79 47.16 7.59
C LYS A 3 11.21 46.54 6.33
N GLU A 4 11.88 45.55 5.75
CA GLU A 4 11.16 44.47 5.11
C GLU A 4 11.88 43.15 5.41
N ARG A 5 11.25 42.37 6.30
CA ARG A 5 11.60 40.99 6.59
C ARG A 5 10.94 40.15 5.50
N GLY A 6 11.73 39.67 4.55
CA GLY A 6 11.35 38.58 3.66
C GLY A 6 11.28 37.28 4.46
N LYS A 7 10.07 36.88 4.79
CA LYS A 7 9.72 35.66 5.51
C LYS A 7 9.75 34.50 4.51
N GLU A 8 10.89 33.83 4.35
CA GLU A 8 10.94 32.56 3.63
C GLU A 8 10.18 31.51 4.45
N LYS A 9 8.99 31.19 3.95
CA LYS A 9 8.12 30.15 4.46
C LYS A 9 8.84 28.81 4.26
N GLY A 10 9.19 28.14 5.35
CA GLY A 10 9.51 26.71 5.29
C GLY A 10 8.31 25.96 4.74
N SER A 11 8.48 25.39 3.54
CA SER A 11 7.57 24.35 3.04
C SER A 11 7.60 23.21 4.05
N SER A 12 6.53 23.11 4.83
CA SER A 12 6.26 21.96 5.67
C SER A 12 6.02 20.76 4.76
N GLU A 13 7.07 20.02 4.39
CA GLU A 13 6.95 18.66 3.87
C GLU A 13 6.03 17.90 4.83
N LYS A 14 4.78 17.66 4.44
CA LYS A 14 3.82 16.90 5.26
C LYS A 14 4.26 15.43 5.26
N THR A 15 5.31 15.08 6.00
CA THR A 15 5.73 13.68 6.13
C THR A 15 4.62 12.88 6.78
N VAL A 16 4.25 11.73 6.20
CA VAL A 16 3.29 10.80 6.80
C VAL A 16 3.86 10.37 8.16
N GLN A 17 3.21 10.80 9.26
CA GLN A 17 3.62 10.39 10.60
C GLN A 17 3.14 8.97 10.86
N LEU A 18 4.00 8.00 10.59
CA LEU A 18 3.73 6.60 10.86
C LEU A 18 3.89 6.29 12.34
N PRO A 19 3.07 5.38 12.90
CA PRO A 19 3.26 4.92 14.26
C PRO A 19 4.65 4.30 14.41
N ARG A 20 5.24 4.46 15.59
CA ARG A 20 6.61 4.03 15.88
C ARG A 20 6.64 2.92 16.91
N ASN A 21 7.57 1.98 16.75
CA ASN A 21 7.81 0.94 17.75
C ASN A 21 8.68 1.48 18.90
N GLU A 22 8.91 0.65 19.93
CA GLU A 22 9.71 1.02 21.11
C GLU A 22 11.18 1.36 20.77
N ASN A 23 11.68 0.87 19.64
CA ASN A 23 13.04 1.15 19.13
C ASN A 23 13.12 2.42 18.26
N GLY A 24 12.00 3.12 18.07
CA GLY A 24 11.87 4.32 17.24
C GLY A 24 11.80 4.05 15.73
N GLY A 25 11.76 2.79 15.29
CA GLY A 25 11.43 2.41 13.92
C GLY A 25 9.93 2.42 13.65
N ILE A 26 9.53 1.92 12.48
CA ILE A 26 8.12 1.94 12.05
C ILE A 26 7.36 0.81 12.73
N LEU A 27 6.23 1.11 13.37
CA LEU A 27 5.33 0.10 13.91
C LEU A 27 4.52 -0.51 12.77
N ILE A 28 4.71 -1.80 12.52
CA ILE A 28 3.91 -2.57 11.56
C ILE A 28 2.97 -3.46 12.36
N GLY A 29 1.66 -3.22 12.26
CA GLY A 29 0.66 -4.03 12.97
C GLY A 29 0.47 -5.40 12.32
N ASP A 30 -0.01 -6.40 13.08
CA ASP A 30 -0.27 -7.76 12.56
C ASP A 30 -1.18 -7.79 11.34
N LYS A 31 -2.15 -6.86 11.24
CA LYS A 31 -3.04 -6.76 10.08
C LYS A 31 -2.29 -6.34 8.81
N GLU A 32 -1.44 -5.32 8.91
CA GLU A 32 -0.63 -4.84 7.79
C GLU A 32 0.39 -5.89 7.39
N LEU A 33 1.03 -6.52 8.38
CA LEU A 33 1.97 -7.60 8.15
C LEU A 33 1.31 -8.81 7.49
N ARG A 34 0.06 -9.13 7.86
CA ARG A 34 -0.68 -10.25 7.26
C ARG A 34 -1.08 -9.99 5.82
N VAL A 35 -1.41 -8.76 5.46
CA VAL A 35 -1.63 -8.38 4.05
C VAL A 35 -0.34 -8.54 3.25
N ALA A 36 0.80 -8.06 3.79
CA ALA A 36 2.09 -8.26 3.14
C ALA A 36 2.47 -9.74 3.05
N TRP A 37 2.16 -10.54 4.07
CA TRP A 37 2.41 -11.98 4.07
C TRP A 37 1.66 -12.69 2.95
N ASP A 38 0.36 -12.46 2.82
CA ASP A 38 -0.46 -13.02 1.75
C ASP A 38 0.06 -12.60 0.37
N PHE A 39 0.52 -11.35 0.27
CA PHE A 39 1.20 -10.86 -0.92
C PHE A 39 2.51 -11.58 -1.24
N PHE A 40 3.18 -12.26 -0.32
CA PHE A 40 4.37 -13.05 -0.64
C PHE A 40 4.07 -14.56 -0.75
N ASP A 41 3.19 -15.10 0.10
CA ASP A 41 2.77 -16.50 0.17
C ASP A 41 1.46 -16.78 -0.61
N ALA A 42 1.41 -16.50 -1.92
CA ALA A 42 0.19 -16.74 -2.73
C ALA A 42 -0.16 -18.22 -2.87
N LYS A 43 0.79 -19.11 -2.56
CA LYS A 43 0.55 -20.55 -2.57
C LYS A 43 -0.04 -21.04 -1.25
N GLY A 44 -0.13 -20.19 -0.22
CA GLY A 44 -0.66 -20.55 1.09
C GLY A 44 0.15 -21.65 1.79
N THR A 45 1.46 -21.68 1.55
CA THR A 45 2.35 -22.72 2.08
C THR A 45 2.64 -22.52 3.57
N GLY A 46 2.39 -21.33 4.10
CA GLY A 46 2.70 -20.96 5.49
C GLY A 46 4.20 -20.69 5.72
N LYS A 47 5.00 -20.71 4.65
CA LYS A 47 6.43 -20.40 4.66
C LYS A 47 6.79 -19.60 3.42
N ILE A 48 7.75 -18.71 3.52
CA ILE A 48 8.23 -17.96 2.36
C ILE A 48 9.73 -18.12 2.25
N SER A 49 10.19 -18.57 1.09
CA SER A 49 11.61 -18.69 0.78
C SER A 49 12.21 -17.36 0.32
N ALA A 50 13.53 -17.22 0.48
CA ALA A 50 14.28 -16.08 -0.08
C ALA A 50 14.08 -15.93 -1.60
N HIS A 51 13.82 -17.04 -2.31
CA HIS A 51 13.55 -17.03 -3.75
C HIS A 51 12.17 -16.46 -4.07
N GLU A 52 11.15 -16.74 -3.26
CA GLU A 52 9.81 -16.18 -3.43
C GLU A 52 9.77 -14.70 -3.13
N ILE A 53 10.44 -14.27 -2.05
CA ILE A 53 10.64 -12.85 -1.75
C ILE A 53 11.37 -12.19 -2.90
N LYS A 54 12.48 -12.78 -3.40
CA LYS A 54 13.20 -12.22 -4.55
C LYS A 54 12.32 -12.11 -5.78
N LYS A 55 11.57 -13.17 -6.12
CA LYS A 55 10.74 -13.21 -7.33
C LYS A 55 9.72 -12.08 -7.35
N ARG A 56 9.11 -11.77 -6.19
CA ARG A 56 8.16 -10.66 -6.10
C ARG A 56 8.83 -9.31 -5.94
N LEU A 57 9.85 -9.20 -5.09
CA LEU A 57 10.57 -7.95 -4.90
C LEU A 57 11.31 -7.50 -6.15
N SER A 58 11.75 -8.42 -7.02
CA SER A 58 12.45 -8.06 -8.26
C SER A 58 11.58 -7.31 -9.26
N VAL A 59 10.25 -7.39 -9.12
CA VAL A 59 9.32 -6.60 -9.94
C VAL A 59 9.45 -5.11 -9.61
N PHE A 60 9.62 -4.78 -8.33
CA PHE A 60 9.74 -3.41 -7.84
C PHE A 60 11.22 -2.94 -7.78
N TYR A 61 12.11 -3.81 -7.33
CA TYR A 61 13.52 -3.51 -7.05
C TYR A 61 14.42 -4.46 -7.85
N LYS A 62 14.66 -4.10 -9.12
CA LYS A 62 15.39 -4.92 -10.11
C LYS A 62 16.82 -5.32 -9.70
N ASN A 63 17.42 -4.62 -8.73
CA ASN A 63 18.82 -4.82 -8.31
C ASN A 63 19.01 -5.63 -7.01
N VAL A 64 17.95 -6.16 -6.40
CA VAL A 64 18.08 -6.92 -5.14
C VAL A 64 18.59 -8.34 -5.39
N SER A 65 19.71 -8.69 -4.78
CA SER A 65 20.30 -10.03 -4.87
C SER A 65 19.67 -11.02 -3.87
N VAL A 66 19.74 -12.32 -4.20
CA VAL A 66 19.31 -13.39 -3.25
C VAL A 66 20.14 -13.32 -1.96
N LYS A 67 21.41 -12.90 -2.05
CA LYS A 67 22.31 -12.82 -0.89
C LYS A 67 21.87 -11.74 0.08
N GLU A 68 21.47 -10.58 -0.42
CA GLU A 68 20.92 -9.50 0.42
C GLU A 68 19.62 -9.93 1.09
N ILE A 69 18.70 -10.56 0.34
CA ILE A 69 17.45 -11.09 0.93
C ILE A 69 17.77 -12.15 1.98
N ARG A 70 18.66 -13.09 1.69
CA ARG A 70 19.08 -14.13 2.64
C ARG A 70 19.71 -13.51 3.89
N TYR A 71 20.51 -12.45 3.73
CA TYR A 71 21.07 -11.71 4.86
C TYR A 71 19.98 -11.05 5.71
N LEU A 72 18.97 -10.44 5.07
CA LEU A 72 17.79 -9.88 5.76
C LEU A 72 16.98 -10.94 6.51
N LEU A 73 16.93 -12.17 5.98
CA LEU A 73 16.29 -13.32 6.62
C LEU A 73 17.22 -14.07 7.58
N ASN A 74 18.29 -13.44 8.08
CA ASN A 74 19.25 -14.05 9.00
C ASN A 74 19.81 -15.41 8.52
N ASN A 75 20.10 -15.50 7.23
CA ASN A 75 20.55 -16.72 6.53
C ASN A 75 19.58 -17.92 6.56
N GLN A 76 18.32 -17.71 6.94
CA GLN A 76 17.30 -18.75 6.83
C GLN A 76 16.92 -18.99 5.36
N SER A 77 16.66 -20.25 5.01
CA SER A 77 16.19 -20.63 3.67
C SER A 77 14.73 -20.24 3.45
N GLU A 78 13.94 -20.33 4.52
CA GLU A 78 12.52 -20.04 4.59
C GLU A 78 12.22 -19.40 5.95
N ILE A 79 11.22 -18.52 5.97
CA ILE A 79 10.69 -17.91 7.20
C ILE A 79 9.20 -18.16 7.30
N THR A 80 8.68 -18.17 8.52
CA THR A 80 7.25 -18.20 8.87
C THR A 80 6.71 -16.80 9.16
N PHE A 81 5.39 -16.67 9.31
CA PHE A 81 4.76 -15.39 9.64
C PHE A 81 5.27 -14.81 10.95
N ASP A 82 5.41 -15.65 11.98
CA ASP A 82 5.91 -15.24 13.28
C ASP A 82 7.38 -14.79 13.22
N GLU A 83 8.22 -15.50 12.46
CA GLU A 83 9.63 -15.10 12.26
C GLU A 83 9.73 -13.77 11.50
N LEU A 84 8.91 -13.55 10.47
CA LEU A 84 8.85 -12.26 9.77
C LEU A 84 8.39 -11.15 10.71
N ARG A 85 7.39 -11.42 11.56
CA ARG A 85 6.90 -10.47 12.55
C ARG A 85 8.03 -10.07 13.50
N ASP A 86 8.74 -11.04 14.05
CA ASP A 86 9.79 -10.77 15.02
C ASP A 86 10.98 -10.03 14.38
N LEU A 87 11.33 -10.35 13.12
CA LEU A 87 12.32 -9.61 12.34
C LEU A 87 11.95 -8.13 12.13
N LEU A 88 10.68 -7.85 11.84
CA LEU A 88 10.21 -6.51 11.53
C LEU A 88 9.80 -5.71 12.77
N LYS A 89 9.39 -6.37 13.86
CA LYS A 89 8.91 -5.73 15.09
C LYS A 89 9.96 -4.80 15.69
N ASP A 90 11.22 -5.19 15.64
CA ASP A 90 12.34 -4.47 16.27
C ASP A 90 13.08 -3.53 15.31
N ASN A 91 12.55 -3.24 14.12
CA ASN A 91 13.22 -2.36 13.16
C ASN A 91 13.53 -0.97 13.75
N THR A 92 14.57 -0.31 13.24
CA THR A 92 15.07 1.00 13.71
C THR A 92 14.96 2.09 12.64
N LEU A 93 14.03 1.92 11.68
CA LEU A 93 13.86 2.81 10.52
C LEU A 93 13.28 4.17 10.91
N LYS A 94 14.11 5.07 11.45
CA LYS A 94 13.69 6.39 11.96
C LYS A 94 13.32 7.38 10.85
N ASN A 95 14.10 7.43 9.77
CA ASN A 95 13.95 8.43 8.69
C ASN A 95 13.43 7.81 7.37
N PHE A 96 12.67 6.72 7.46
CA PHE A 96 12.11 6.06 6.29
C PHE A 96 10.67 6.53 6.06
N ASP A 97 10.40 7.02 4.85
CA ASP A 97 9.05 7.32 4.38
C ASP A 97 8.65 6.25 3.35
N PRO A 98 7.91 5.21 3.77
CA PRO A 98 7.54 4.11 2.87
C PRO A 98 6.64 4.57 1.73
N VAL A 99 5.89 5.66 1.89
CA VAL A 99 5.01 6.17 0.83
C VAL A 99 5.84 6.84 -0.24
N LYS A 100 6.81 7.66 0.17
CA LYS A 100 7.77 8.29 -0.76
C LYS A 100 8.64 7.25 -1.46
N ASP A 101 9.08 6.22 -0.75
CA ASP A 101 9.90 5.15 -1.32
C ASP A 101 9.10 4.29 -2.31
N ALA A 102 7.86 3.92 -1.95
CA ALA A 102 6.95 3.23 -2.86
C ALA A 102 6.63 4.08 -4.11
N PHE A 103 6.44 5.39 -3.96
CA PHE A 103 6.19 6.29 -5.08
C PHE A 103 7.32 6.27 -6.11
N LYS A 104 8.58 6.21 -5.67
CA LYS A 104 9.74 6.11 -6.57
C LYS A 104 9.74 4.85 -7.44
N VAL A 105 9.10 3.79 -6.99
CA VAL A 105 8.95 2.57 -7.80
C VAL A 105 8.02 2.83 -8.99
N TYR A 106 7.03 3.71 -8.82
CA TYR A 106 6.07 4.10 -9.86
C TYR A 106 6.54 5.28 -10.72
N ASP A 107 7.50 6.07 -10.23
CA ASP A 107 8.11 7.21 -10.95
C ASP A 107 9.65 7.04 -11.03
N PRO A 108 10.15 6.08 -11.82
CA PRO A 108 11.59 5.81 -11.94
C PRO A 108 12.37 6.95 -12.60
N ASN A 109 11.68 7.87 -13.27
CA ASN A 109 12.27 9.00 -13.97
C ASN A 109 12.28 10.28 -13.12
N ASP A 110 11.82 10.23 -11.86
CA ASP A 110 11.73 11.38 -10.93
C ASP A 110 10.98 12.57 -11.59
N THR A 111 9.90 12.27 -12.32
CA THR A 111 9.05 13.27 -12.99
C THR A 111 8.14 14.00 -12.00
N GLY A 112 7.97 13.46 -10.81
CA GLY A 112 7.04 13.93 -9.78
C GLY A 112 5.61 13.39 -9.95
N ALA A 113 5.37 12.49 -10.90
CA ALA A 113 4.08 11.88 -11.18
C ALA A 113 4.22 10.38 -11.49
N ILE A 114 3.21 9.58 -11.13
CA ILE A 114 3.19 8.15 -11.48
C ILE A 114 3.09 7.98 -13.00
N ASP A 115 3.97 7.14 -13.54
CA ASP A 115 3.93 6.74 -14.94
C ASP A 115 3.01 5.52 -15.11
N MET A 116 1.93 5.68 -15.89
CA MET A 116 0.97 4.61 -16.11
C MET A 116 1.55 3.41 -16.88
N ALA A 117 2.56 3.62 -17.70
CA ALA A 117 3.25 2.53 -18.39
C ALA A 117 4.04 1.68 -17.39
N VAL A 118 4.65 2.32 -16.38
CA VAL A 118 5.30 1.62 -15.26
C VAL A 118 4.28 0.84 -14.43
N VAL A 119 3.10 1.41 -14.15
CA VAL A 119 2.01 0.69 -13.46
C VAL A 119 1.60 -0.56 -14.25
N GLN A 120 1.41 -0.44 -15.57
CA GLN A 120 1.11 -1.57 -16.45
C GLN A 120 2.20 -2.65 -16.43
N GLU A 121 3.48 -2.26 -16.53
CA GLU A 121 4.62 -3.20 -16.45
C GLU A 121 4.64 -3.93 -15.10
N LEU A 122 4.41 -3.21 -13.99
CA LEU A 122 4.38 -3.79 -12.65
C LEU A 122 3.22 -4.79 -12.50
N PHE A 123 2.01 -4.47 -12.97
CA PHE A 123 0.85 -5.36 -12.90
C PHE A 123 1.06 -6.65 -13.70
N GLN A 124 1.61 -6.53 -14.91
CA GLN A 124 2.01 -7.70 -15.71
C GLN A 124 3.09 -8.51 -14.99
N GLY A 125 4.11 -7.86 -14.44
CA GLY A 125 5.21 -8.50 -13.71
C GLY A 125 4.77 -9.23 -12.42
N LEU A 126 3.71 -8.75 -11.78
CA LEU A 126 3.09 -9.37 -10.61
C LEU A 126 2.11 -10.51 -10.97
N GLY A 127 1.78 -10.66 -12.25
CA GLY A 127 0.85 -11.69 -12.73
C GLY A 127 -0.63 -11.35 -12.51
N PHE A 128 -0.96 -10.07 -12.29
CA PHE A 128 -2.35 -9.59 -12.23
C PHE A 128 -2.98 -9.41 -13.62
N GLY A 129 -2.19 -9.52 -14.68
CA GLY A 129 -2.63 -9.36 -16.07
C GLY A 129 -2.31 -7.99 -16.62
N GLU A 130 -2.81 -7.73 -17.83
CA GLU A 130 -2.71 -6.42 -18.47
C GLU A 130 -3.81 -5.49 -17.95
N ILE A 131 -3.46 -4.25 -17.63
CA ILE A 131 -4.44 -3.21 -17.34
C ILE A 131 -4.90 -2.64 -18.68
N SER A 132 -6.20 -2.71 -18.95
CA SER A 132 -6.80 -2.09 -20.13
C SER A 132 -6.70 -0.56 -20.07
N ASP A 133 -6.76 0.13 -21.22
CA ASP A 133 -6.78 1.59 -21.22
C ASP A 133 -7.94 2.17 -20.39
N GLU A 134 -9.08 1.49 -20.38
CA GLU A 134 -10.25 1.87 -19.58
C GLU A 134 -9.98 1.76 -18.08
N ASP A 135 -9.36 0.66 -17.62
CA ASP A 135 -8.97 0.47 -16.22
C ASP A 135 -7.86 1.45 -15.81
N ALA A 136 -6.90 1.71 -16.68
CA ALA A 136 -5.83 2.68 -16.44
C ALA A 136 -6.40 4.09 -16.27
N GLN A 137 -7.39 4.45 -17.08
CA GLN A 137 -8.09 5.73 -16.98
C GLN A 137 -8.91 5.81 -15.68
N LEU A 138 -9.61 4.73 -15.31
CA LEU A 138 -10.34 4.66 -14.04
C LEU A 138 -9.40 4.79 -12.83
N ILE A 139 -8.26 4.10 -12.83
CA ILE A 139 -7.24 4.21 -11.78
C ILE A 139 -6.79 5.67 -11.67
N LYS A 140 -6.52 6.32 -12.81
CA LYS A 140 -6.09 7.70 -12.85
C LYS A 140 -7.14 8.66 -12.30
N GLU A 141 -8.40 8.54 -12.72
CA GLU A 141 -9.50 9.39 -12.25
C GLU A 141 -9.79 9.21 -10.75
N MET A 142 -9.63 7.99 -10.21
CA MET A 142 -9.78 7.74 -8.78
C MET A 142 -8.59 8.22 -7.96
N ALA A 143 -7.40 8.23 -8.57
CA ALA A 143 -6.14 8.57 -7.92
C ALA A 143 -5.86 10.08 -7.90
N ASP A 144 -6.23 10.78 -8.97
CA ASP A 144 -6.03 12.21 -9.18
C ASP A 144 -7.04 13.00 -8.33
N ALA A 145 -6.64 13.39 -7.11
CA ALA A 145 -7.54 14.03 -6.15
C ALA A 145 -7.67 15.54 -6.38
N ASP A 146 -6.67 16.17 -6.99
CA ASP A 146 -6.66 17.61 -7.29
C ASP A 146 -7.10 17.94 -8.73
N GLY A 147 -7.23 16.93 -9.59
CA GLY A 147 -7.73 17.04 -10.95
C GLY A 147 -6.73 17.65 -11.93
N ASP A 148 -5.43 17.62 -11.61
CA ASP A 148 -4.37 18.18 -12.46
C ASP A 148 -4.00 17.25 -13.64
N GLY A 149 -4.60 16.06 -13.70
CA GLY A 149 -4.36 15.05 -14.71
C GLY A 149 -3.09 14.25 -14.48
N ARG A 150 -2.52 14.29 -13.26
CA ARG A 150 -1.33 13.56 -12.83
C ARG A 150 -1.61 12.94 -11.46
N ILE A 151 -0.84 11.91 -11.12
CA ILE A 151 -0.91 11.31 -9.79
C ILE A 151 0.38 11.67 -9.08
N THR A 152 0.34 12.71 -8.26
CA THR A 152 1.52 13.21 -7.54
C THR A 152 1.77 12.42 -6.26
N LEU A 153 2.90 12.68 -5.60
CA LEU A 153 3.19 12.10 -4.28
C LEU A 153 2.12 12.49 -3.23
N GLU A 154 1.52 13.68 -3.35
CA GLU A 154 0.45 14.10 -2.42
C GLU A 154 -0.83 13.29 -2.63
N ASP A 155 -1.20 13.02 -3.89
CA ASP A 155 -2.32 12.14 -4.23
C ASP A 155 -2.09 10.71 -3.76
N PHE A 156 -0.88 10.20 -3.99
CA PHE A 156 -0.49 8.86 -3.56
C PHE A 156 -0.56 8.70 -2.03
N ARG A 157 -0.20 9.75 -1.28
CA ARG A 157 -0.35 9.77 0.19
C ARG A 157 -1.80 9.78 0.67
N GLN A 158 -2.74 10.27 -0.16
CA GLN A 158 -4.16 10.21 0.16
C GLN A 158 -4.75 8.84 -0.16
N MET A 159 -4.27 8.20 -1.22
CA MET A 159 -4.69 6.87 -1.64
C MET A 159 -4.21 5.76 -0.71
N VAL A 160 -2.92 5.76 -0.33
CA VAL A 160 -2.36 4.66 0.44
C VAL A 160 -2.77 4.82 1.92
N PRO A 161 -3.57 3.91 2.47
CA PRO A 161 -4.06 4.02 3.85
C PRO A 161 -2.98 3.53 4.83
N PHE A 162 -1.80 4.15 4.84
CA PHE A 162 -0.85 3.91 5.92
C PHE A 162 -1.34 4.63 7.18
N GLY A 163 -1.74 3.86 8.20
CA GLY A 163 -2.10 4.39 9.52
C GLY A 163 -3.48 5.04 9.65
N LYS A 164 -4.33 5.05 8.61
CA LYS A 164 -5.74 5.42 8.77
C LYS A 164 -6.57 4.17 9.07
N ALA A 165 -7.16 4.13 10.26
CA ALA A 165 -8.16 3.14 10.62
C ALA A 165 -9.20 3.07 9.51
N GLN A 166 -9.31 1.90 8.87
CA GLN A 166 -10.30 1.66 7.83
C GLN A 166 -11.69 2.02 8.37
N LYS A 167 -12.29 3.11 7.88
CA LYS A 167 -13.75 3.19 7.86
C LYS A 167 -14.19 2.25 6.75
N LYS A 168 -14.67 1.09 7.18
CA LYS A 168 -15.35 0.09 6.35
C LYS A 168 -16.31 0.79 5.38
N PRO A 169 -16.36 0.44 4.09
CA PRO A 169 -17.43 0.92 3.23
C PRO A 169 -18.75 0.35 3.78
N GLU A 170 -19.55 1.22 4.38
CA GLU A 170 -20.90 0.93 4.83
C GLU A 170 -21.77 0.86 3.57
N VAL A 171 -21.91 -0.35 3.01
CA VAL A 171 -22.96 -0.59 2.02
C VAL A 171 -24.29 -0.50 2.77
N SER A 172 -24.93 0.65 2.63
CA SER A 172 -26.29 0.93 3.04
C SER A 172 -27.21 -0.14 2.45
N LYS A 173 -27.61 -1.13 3.26
CA LYS A 173 -28.74 -2.00 2.95
C LYS A 173 -30.01 -1.18 3.12
N GLU A 174 -30.46 -0.56 2.05
CA GLU A 174 -31.73 0.13 2.02
C GLU A 174 -32.89 -0.87 1.80
N LYS A 175 -33.64 -1.04 2.89
CA LYS A 175 -35.05 -1.39 3.07
C LYS A 175 -35.74 -2.54 2.30
N LYS A 176 -36.30 -3.40 3.16
CA LYS A 176 -37.37 -4.38 3.00
C LYS A 176 -38.75 -3.67 3.03
N GLU A 177 -39.62 -3.97 2.07
CA GLU A 177 -41.10 -3.98 2.16
C GLU A 177 -41.50 -5.23 1.34
N GLU A 178 -41.90 -6.37 1.90
CA GLU A 178 -43.08 -6.69 2.72
C GLU A 178 -44.42 -6.28 2.08
N GLY A 179 -44.82 -7.06 1.07
CA GLY A 179 -46.21 -7.17 0.62
C GLY A 179 -46.67 -8.63 0.73
N ALA A 180 -46.93 -9.10 1.96
CA ALA A 180 -47.57 -10.39 2.19
C ALA A 180 -49.10 -10.23 2.08
N ALA A 181 -49.70 -11.06 1.23
CA ALA A 181 -51.13 -11.10 0.93
C ALA A 181 -52.00 -11.41 2.17
N PRO A 182 -53.24 -10.90 2.25
CA PRO A 182 -54.18 -11.29 3.28
C PRO A 182 -54.92 -12.58 2.89
N ALA A 183 -54.78 -13.64 3.68
CA ALA A 183 -55.56 -14.86 3.55
C ALA A 183 -56.51 -15.03 4.75
N ALA A 184 -57.81 -14.94 4.44
CA ALA A 184 -58.95 -15.70 4.98
C ALA A 184 -59.13 -15.92 6.50
N ALA A 185 -60.12 -15.18 7.03
CA ALA A 185 -61.27 -15.57 7.87
C ALA A 185 -61.14 -16.69 8.95
N PRO A 186 -61.61 -16.42 10.20
CA PRO A 186 -61.83 -17.46 11.21
C PRO A 186 -63.22 -18.09 11.12
N ALA A 187 -63.29 -19.33 11.59
CA ALA A 187 -64.44 -20.22 11.63
C ALA A 187 -65.59 -19.77 12.54
N ALA A 188 -66.82 -20.11 12.13
CA ALA A 188 -67.95 -20.48 12.99
C ALA A 188 -68.85 -21.46 12.22
#